data_AF-A0A5D0SQ78-F1
#
_entry.id   AF-A0A5D0SQ78-F1
#
_cell.length_a   1.000
_cell.length_b   1.000
_cell.length_c   1.000
_cell.angle_alpha   90.00
_cell.angle_beta   90.00
_cell.angle_gamma   90.00
#
_symmetry.space_group_name_H-M   'P 1'
#
loop_
_entity.id
_entity.type
_entity.pdbx_description
1 polymer ?
#
loop_
_entity_poly.entity_id
_entity_poly.type
_entity_poly.pdbx_seq_one_letter_code
_entity_poly.pdbx_strand_id
1 'polypeptide(L)'
;MSNHFSADNLGFPGDDRRLELTDLYAFTSMEDPGRTILIIDANPTVAPPPVPPATTGPEFCPDAVYRINIDTDGDAHADLAFTFTFSEYANGSQTGTAWYATGADARQPEPAGRVLAESFPVSFDGTVQPVLIDEPGPIRFCAGLRSDPFFADVEGALHGGKWTGNDDFANNHVDSIALDVPSDLPGGTTIGVWASISRRRDGTPEPMDRRAGHA
;
A
#
# COMPACT_ATOMS: atom_id res chain seq x y z
N MET A 1 -0.51 7.89 12.04
CA MET A 1 0.96 7.98 12.15
C MET A 1 1.48 6.77 11.40
N SER A 2 2.01 7.01 10.21
CA SER A 2 2.77 6.02 9.45
C SER A 2 4.14 5.83 10.14
N ASN A 3 4.69 4.63 10.09
CA ASN A 3 6.06 4.36 10.48
C ASN A 3 6.65 3.30 9.53
N HIS A 4 7.97 3.31 9.36
CA HIS A 4 8.70 2.29 8.58
C HIS A 4 9.08 1.06 9.42
N PHE A 5 8.46 0.91 10.61
CA PHE A 5 8.74 -0.16 11.58
C PHE A 5 7.42 -0.59 12.22
N SER A 6 6.66 -1.43 11.52
CA SER A 6 5.36 -1.87 12.01
C SER A 6 5.40 -3.22 12.73
N ALA A 7 6.57 -3.77 13.04
CA ALA A 7 6.70 -4.99 13.85
C ALA A 7 7.59 -4.83 15.09
N ASP A 8 7.43 -5.77 16.03
CA ASP A 8 8.22 -5.86 17.26
C ASP A 8 9.72 -5.73 16.98
N ASN A 9 10.43 -5.01 17.86
CA ASN A 9 11.89 -4.87 17.83
C ASN A 9 12.46 -4.25 16.54
N LEU A 10 11.72 -3.35 15.89
CA LEU A 10 12.11 -2.64 14.66
C LEU A 10 12.28 -3.57 13.44
N GLY A 11 11.65 -4.75 13.47
CA GLY A 11 11.65 -5.68 12.35
C GLY A 11 10.52 -5.41 11.33
N PHE A 12 10.47 -6.24 10.30
CA PHE A 12 9.38 -6.24 9.32
C PHE A 12 8.29 -7.25 9.70
N PRO A 13 7.01 -6.99 9.37
CA PRO A 13 5.93 -7.95 9.55
C PRO A 13 6.24 -9.30 8.91
N GLY A 14 6.07 -10.38 9.68
CA GLY A 14 6.28 -11.74 9.19
C GLY A 14 7.70 -12.03 8.68
N ASP A 15 8.69 -11.24 9.13
CA ASP A 15 10.09 -11.25 8.71
C ASP A 15 10.29 -10.99 7.20
N ASP A 16 9.34 -10.30 6.56
CA ASP A 16 9.36 -9.97 5.14
C ASP A 16 8.99 -8.50 4.92
N ARG A 17 9.96 -7.70 4.45
CA ARG A 17 9.72 -6.26 4.20
C ARG A 17 8.61 -5.98 3.20
N ARG A 18 8.30 -6.92 2.31
CA ARG A 18 7.21 -6.75 1.33
C ARG A 18 5.84 -6.70 2.00
N LEU A 19 5.75 -7.07 3.27
CA LEU A 19 4.54 -7.03 4.09
C LEU A 19 4.47 -5.80 5.00
N GLU A 20 5.50 -4.94 4.97
CA GLU A 20 5.53 -3.66 5.67
C GLU A 20 4.68 -2.64 4.91
N LEU A 21 3.57 -2.21 5.52
CA LEU A 21 2.73 -1.12 5.01
C LEU A 21 3.23 0.18 5.64
N THR A 22 3.87 1.03 4.86
CA THR A 22 4.44 2.26 5.39
C THR A 22 3.37 3.34 5.46
N ASP A 23 2.73 3.64 4.32
CA ASP A 23 1.89 4.84 4.19
C ASP A 23 0.55 4.58 3.52
N LEU A 24 -0.40 5.44 3.87
CA LEU A 24 -1.66 5.63 3.17
C LEU A 24 -1.86 7.13 2.95
N TYR A 25 -2.06 7.51 1.69
CA TYR A 25 -2.43 8.86 1.29
C TYR A 25 -3.84 8.86 0.71
N ALA A 26 -4.63 9.86 1.09
CA ALA A 26 -5.95 10.11 0.53
C ALA A 26 -6.13 11.63 0.37
N PHE A 27 -6.27 12.10 -0.87
CA PHE A 27 -6.41 13.52 -1.16
C PHE A 27 -7.16 13.75 -2.47
N THR A 28 -7.78 14.92 -2.59
CA THR A 28 -8.42 15.35 -3.84
C THR A 28 -7.37 15.74 -4.87
N SER A 29 -7.55 15.34 -6.13
CA SER A 29 -6.65 15.73 -7.21
C SER A 29 -6.62 17.25 -7.37
N MET A 30 -5.41 17.79 -7.52
CA MET A 30 -5.19 19.21 -7.78
C MET A 30 -5.55 19.60 -9.22
N GLU A 31 -5.55 18.63 -10.14
CA GLU A 31 -5.86 18.84 -11.56
C GLU A 31 -7.36 18.71 -11.84
N ASP A 32 -8.04 17.82 -11.11
CA ASP A 32 -9.48 17.57 -11.24
C ASP A 32 -10.11 17.36 -9.85
N PRO A 33 -10.74 18.40 -9.27
CA PRO A 33 -11.38 18.31 -7.96
C PRO A 33 -12.52 17.28 -7.88
N GLY A 34 -13.01 16.77 -9.02
CA GLY A 34 -13.95 15.67 -9.08
C GLY A 34 -13.32 14.31 -8.81
N ARG A 35 -12.01 14.23 -8.53
CA ARG A 35 -11.26 12.97 -8.38
C ARG A 35 -10.54 12.88 -7.05
N THR A 36 -10.57 11.67 -6.48
CA THR A 36 -9.86 11.31 -5.26
C THR A 36 -8.69 10.41 -5.60
N ILE A 37 -7.52 10.77 -5.08
CA ILE A 37 -6.29 10.00 -5.18
C ILE A 37 -6.11 9.22 -3.89
N LEU A 38 -5.91 7.91 -4.01
CA LEU A 38 -5.62 6.99 -2.92
C LEU A 38 -4.30 6.30 -3.23
N ILE A 39 -3.34 6.33 -2.31
CA ILE A 39 -2.04 5.69 -2.50
C ILE A 39 -1.72 4.88 -1.26
N ILE A 40 -1.26 3.64 -1.45
CA ILE A 40 -0.61 2.88 -0.40
C ILE A 40 0.81 2.57 -0.79
N ASP A 41 1.71 2.68 0.18
CA ASP A 41 3.12 2.37 0.02
C ASP A 41 3.50 1.18 0.91
N ALA A 42 4.34 0.30 0.37
CA ALA A 42 4.83 -0.88 1.05
C ALA A 42 6.29 -1.15 0.67
N ASN A 43 6.90 -2.16 1.28
CA ASN A 43 8.21 -2.68 0.86
C ASN A 43 9.33 -1.61 0.79
N PRO A 44 9.63 -0.88 1.88
CA PRO A 44 10.70 0.12 1.87
C PRO A 44 12.05 -0.54 1.55
N THR A 45 12.86 0.09 0.69
CA THR A 45 14.20 -0.43 0.34
C THR A 45 15.26 -0.13 1.40
N VAL A 46 14.95 0.74 2.35
CA VAL A 46 15.82 1.09 3.46
C VAL A 46 15.37 0.42 4.75
N ALA A 47 16.36 -0.02 5.50
CA ALA A 47 16.22 -0.30 6.92
C ALA A 47 17.37 0.45 7.61
N PRO A 48 17.10 1.49 8.41
CA PRO A 48 18.17 2.23 9.08
C PRO A 48 18.84 1.34 10.13
N PRO A 49 20.13 1.59 10.44
CA PRO A 49 20.85 0.85 11.47
C PRO A 49 20.08 0.84 12.80
N PRO A 50 20.04 -0.29 13.54
CA PRO A 50 20.83 -1.51 13.35
C PRO A 50 20.16 -2.58 12.48
N VAL A 51 19.05 -2.26 11.80
CA VAL A 51 18.30 -3.26 11.02
C VAL A 51 19.18 -3.72 9.84
N PRO A 52 19.40 -5.03 9.64
CA PRO A 52 20.17 -5.53 8.51
C PRO A 52 19.55 -5.09 7.17
N PRO A 53 20.35 -4.87 6.12
CA PRO A 53 19.82 -4.61 4.78
C PRO A 53 18.85 -5.71 4.37
N ALA A 54 17.67 -5.33 3.89
CA ALA A 54 16.65 -6.30 3.51
C ALA A 54 17.14 -7.22 2.38
N THR A 55 16.77 -8.50 2.46
CA THR A 55 17.24 -9.56 1.55
C THR A 55 16.19 -9.99 0.52
N THR A 56 15.04 -9.31 0.44
CA THR A 56 13.98 -9.62 -0.53
C THR A 56 14.11 -8.74 -1.78
N GLY A 57 13.55 -9.21 -2.90
CA GLY A 57 13.61 -8.49 -4.16
C GLY A 57 12.69 -7.26 -4.20
N PRO A 58 12.70 -6.50 -5.31
CA PRO A 58 11.97 -5.23 -5.44
C PRO A 58 10.45 -5.41 -5.58
N GLU A 59 9.94 -6.64 -5.53
CA GLU A 59 8.55 -6.96 -5.85
C GLU A 59 7.58 -6.87 -4.66
N PHE A 60 6.28 -6.77 -4.98
CA PHE A 60 5.23 -7.05 -4.02
C PHE A 60 5.22 -8.54 -3.66
N CYS A 61 4.89 -8.89 -2.41
CA CYS A 61 4.76 -10.27 -1.96
C CYS A 61 3.63 -11.02 -2.73
N PRO A 62 3.92 -12.14 -3.42
CA PRO A 62 2.91 -12.89 -4.19
C PRO A 62 1.81 -13.53 -3.34
N ASP A 63 2.15 -13.91 -2.10
CA ASP A 63 1.22 -14.54 -1.15
C ASP A 63 0.40 -13.52 -0.33
N ALA A 64 0.52 -12.23 -0.65
CA ALA A 64 -0.12 -11.15 0.07
C ALA A 64 -1.33 -10.56 -0.65
N VAL A 65 -2.25 -10.03 0.16
CA VAL A 65 -3.43 -9.29 -0.25
C VAL A 65 -3.29 -7.87 0.29
N TYR A 66 -3.22 -6.91 -0.62
CA TYR A 66 -3.11 -5.47 -0.33
C TYR A 66 -4.48 -4.84 -0.53
N ARG A 67 -4.93 -4.04 0.43
CA ARG A 67 -6.28 -3.50 0.40
C ARG A 67 -6.32 -2.04 0.78
N ILE A 68 -7.19 -1.30 0.11
CA ILE A 68 -7.69 0.01 0.54
C ILE A 68 -9.17 -0.16 0.81
N ASN A 69 -9.56 0.03 2.06
CA ASN A 69 -10.92 -0.10 2.54
C ASN A 69 -11.50 1.29 2.76
N ILE A 70 -12.77 1.46 2.40
CA ILE A 70 -13.48 2.74 2.47
C ILE A 70 -14.80 2.52 3.21
N ASP A 71 -14.99 3.29 4.26
CA ASP A 71 -16.24 3.44 5.03
C ASP A 71 -16.90 4.74 4.59
N THR A 72 -18.18 4.69 4.25
CA THR A 72 -18.94 5.81 3.70
C THR A 72 -20.11 6.24 4.58
N ASP A 73 -20.41 5.50 5.64
CA ASP A 73 -21.53 5.75 6.55
C ASP A 73 -21.12 5.98 8.02
N GLY A 74 -19.84 5.76 8.34
CA GLY A 74 -19.25 6.00 9.66
C GLY A 74 -19.46 4.85 10.65
N ASP A 75 -19.85 3.66 10.21
CA ASP A 75 -20.01 2.47 11.05
C ASP A 75 -18.66 1.76 11.36
N ALA A 76 -17.55 2.25 10.80
CA ALA A 76 -16.21 1.66 10.89
C ALA A 76 -16.10 0.25 10.28
N HIS A 77 -16.99 -0.09 9.35
CA HIS A 77 -16.90 -1.23 8.45
C HIS A 77 -16.70 -0.77 7.01
N ALA A 78 -16.01 -1.59 6.22
CA ALA A 78 -15.82 -1.26 4.82
C ALA A 78 -17.15 -1.39 4.08
N ASP A 79 -17.52 -0.33 3.37
CA ASP A 79 -18.59 -0.34 2.38
C ASP A 79 -18.03 -0.61 0.99
N LEU A 80 -16.77 -0.23 0.75
CA LEU A 80 -16.05 -0.45 -0.51
C LEU A 80 -14.64 -0.93 -0.21
N ALA A 81 -14.09 -1.76 -1.10
CA ALA A 81 -12.70 -2.15 -1.00
C ALA A 81 -12.07 -2.29 -2.39
N PHE A 82 -10.89 -1.70 -2.56
CA PHE A 82 -9.97 -2.04 -3.63
C PHE A 82 -8.98 -3.07 -3.12
N THR A 83 -8.87 -4.19 -3.81
CA THR A 83 -7.96 -5.29 -3.42
C THR A 83 -6.97 -5.57 -4.54
N PHE A 84 -5.73 -5.85 -4.19
CA PHE A 84 -4.64 -6.18 -5.11
C PHE A 84 -3.90 -7.42 -4.64
N THR A 85 -3.57 -8.30 -5.59
CA THR A 85 -2.66 -9.44 -5.39
C THR A 85 -1.69 -9.48 -6.55
N PHE A 86 -0.53 -10.10 -6.34
CA PHE A 86 0.54 -10.11 -7.33
C PHE A 86 1.00 -11.52 -7.66
N SER A 87 1.47 -11.70 -8.89
CA SER A 87 2.08 -12.94 -9.33
C SER A 87 3.45 -13.13 -8.67
N GLU A 88 4.01 -14.34 -8.82
CA GLU A 88 5.44 -14.54 -8.63
C GLU A 88 6.26 -13.55 -9.47
N TYR A 89 7.35 -13.06 -8.88
CA TYR A 89 8.32 -12.23 -9.60
C TYR A 89 9.29 -13.13 -10.36
N ALA A 90 9.33 -12.96 -11.68
CA ALA A 90 10.17 -13.77 -12.55
C ALA A 90 10.76 -12.92 -13.68
N ASN A 91 12.06 -13.11 -13.94
CA ASN A 91 12.77 -12.48 -15.05
C ASN A 91 12.63 -10.93 -15.09
N GLY A 92 12.61 -10.28 -13.92
CA GLY A 92 12.49 -8.82 -13.85
C GLY A 92 11.07 -8.28 -13.99
N SER A 93 10.04 -9.14 -13.95
CA SER A 93 8.65 -8.77 -14.15
C SER A 93 7.73 -9.39 -13.11
N GLN A 94 6.66 -8.68 -12.81
CA GLN A 94 5.54 -9.10 -11.98
C GLN A 94 4.26 -8.54 -12.59
N THR A 95 3.18 -9.28 -12.47
CA THR A 95 1.84 -8.79 -12.79
C THR A 95 0.96 -8.80 -11.55
N GLY A 96 -0.16 -8.08 -11.61
CA GLY A 96 -1.15 -8.09 -10.55
C GLY A 96 -2.56 -8.29 -11.07
N THR A 97 -3.46 -8.53 -10.12
CA THR A 97 -4.90 -8.52 -10.33
C THR A 97 -5.53 -7.55 -9.34
N ALA A 98 -6.50 -6.76 -9.81
CA ALA A 98 -7.18 -5.73 -9.04
C ALA A 98 -8.67 -6.06 -8.96
N TRP A 99 -9.27 -5.88 -7.78
CA TRP A 99 -10.69 -6.08 -7.53
C TRP A 99 -11.33 -4.84 -6.90
N TYR A 100 -12.63 -4.72 -7.11
CA TYR A 100 -13.50 -3.75 -6.47
C TYR A 100 -14.70 -4.47 -5.86
N ALA A 101 -14.85 -4.34 -4.55
CA ALA A 101 -15.93 -4.91 -3.79
C ALA A 101 -16.80 -3.83 -3.17
N THR A 102 -18.09 -4.14 -2.97
CA THR A 102 -19.06 -3.25 -2.30
C THR A 102 -19.86 -4.04 -1.27
N GLY A 103 -20.39 -3.36 -0.25
CA GLY A 103 -21.25 -3.96 0.77
C GLY A 103 -20.58 -5.13 1.51
N ALA A 104 -21.28 -6.26 1.62
CA ALA A 104 -20.77 -7.43 2.36
C ALA A 104 -19.46 -8.02 1.76
N ASP A 105 -19.25 -7.87 0.46
CA ASP A 105 -18.03 -8.32 -0.20
C ASP A 105 -16.83 -7.45 0.19
N ALA A 106 -17.03 -6.14 0.40
CA ALA A 106 -15.98 -5.21 0.83
C ALA A 106 -15.41 -5.57 2.22
N ARG A 107 -16.18 -6.32 3.02
CA ARG A 107 -15.83 -6.72 4.38
C ARG A 107 -15.08 -8.07 4.44
N GLN A 108 -15.00 -8.80 3.33
CA GLN A 108 -14.21 -10.03 3.26
C GLN A 108 -12.73 -9.68 3.26
N PRO A 109 -11.83 -10.40 3.97
CA PRO A 109 -10.39 -10.11 4.00
C PRO A 109 -9.65 -10.51 2.72
N GLU A 110 -10.20 -11.48 1.98
CA GLU A 110 -9.67 -11.97 0.70
C GLU A 110 -10.26 -11.18 -0.48
N PRO A 111 -9.69 -11.30 -1.70
CA PRO A 111 -10.28 -10.72 -2.90
C PRO A 111 -11.74 -11.16 -3.09
N ALA A 112 -12.62 -10.19 -3.27
CA ALA A 112 -14.05 -10.39 -3.47
C ALA A 112 -14.60 -9.31 -4.42
N GLY A 113 -15.85 -9.48 -4.85
CA GLY A 113 -16.50 -8.54 -5.77
C GLY A 113 -16.01 -8.66 -7.22
N ARG A 114 -16.01 -7.53 -7.93
CA ARG A 114 -15.70 -7.45 -9.36
C ARG A 114 -14.19 -7.40 -9.59
N VAL A 115 -13.70 -8.19 -10.54
CA VAL A 115 -12.35 -8.02 -11.09
C VAL A 115 -12.33 -6.75 -11.95
N LEU A 116 -11.44 -5.81 -11.62
CA LEU A 116 -11.21 -4.60 -12.40
C LEU A 116 -10.20 -4.88 -13.53
N ALA A 117 -9.08 -5.53 -13.21
CA ALA A 117 -8.03 -5.86 -14.16
C ALA A 117 -7.32 -7.14 -13.75
N GLU A 118 -6.92 -7.94 -14.74
CA GLU A 118 -6.06 -9.11 -14.56
C GLU A 118 -4.74 -8.89 -15.31
N SER A 119 -3.66 -9.43 -14.76
CA SER A 119 -2.33 -9.37 -15.36
C SER A 119 -1.85 -7.96 -15.69
N PHE A 120 -2.22 -6.95 -14.89
CA PHE A 120 -1.68 -5.61 -15.07
C PHE A 120 -0.17 -5.59 -14.74
N PRO A 121 0.66 -4.80 -15.43
CA PRO A 121 2.10 -4.79 -15.20
C PRO A 121 2.48 -4.04 -13.92
N VAL A 122 3.49 -4.52 -13.22
CA VAL A 122 4.18 -3.78 -12.15
C VAL A 122 5.44 -3.12 -12.71
N SER A 123 5.65 -1.83 -12.46
CA SER A 123 6.79 -1.08 -13.00
C SER A 123 7.94 -0.98 -11.98
N PHE A 124 9.11 -1.55 -12.31
CA PHE A 124 10.32 -1.51 -11.46
C PHE A 124 11.40 -0.55 -11.94
N ASP A 125 11.23 0.07 -13.10
CA ASP A 125 12.20 0.97 -13.75
C ASP A 125 11.89 2.46 -13.53
N GLY A 126 10.93 2.76 -12.64
CA GLY A 126 10.46 4.11 -12.38
C GLY A 126 9.50 4.67 -13.44
N THR A 127 9.18 3.92 -14.50
CA THR A 127 8.13 4.32 -15.43
C THR A 127 6.73 4.10 -14.83
N VAL A 128 5.74 4.80 -15.38
CA VAL A 128 4.34 4.65 -14.99
C VAL A 128 3.57 4.03 -16.15
N GLN A 129 2.95 2.88 -15.92
CA GLN A 129 2.03 2.25 -16.86
C GLN A 129 0.62 2.26 -16.25
N PRO A 130 -0.21 3.28 -16.55
CA PRO A 130 -1.54 3.37 -15.98
C PRO A 130 -2.49 2.35 -16.61
N VAL A 131 -3.24 1.66 -15.76
CA VAL A 131 -4.38 0.82 -16.14
C VAL A 131 -5.63 1.69 -16.06
N LEU A 132 -6.45 1.66 -17.12
CA LEU A 132 -7.66 2.46 -17.26
C LEU A 132 -8.88 1.55 -17.23
N ILE A 133 -9.86 1.85 -16.38
CA ILE A 133 -11.08 1.08 -16.19
C ILE A 133 -12.28 2.02 -16.33
N ASP A 134 -13.27 1.68 -17.15
CA ASP A 134 -14.44 2.55 -17.36
C ASP A 134 -15.56 2.37 -16.33
N GLU A 135 -15.66 1.16 -15.75
CA GLU A 135 -16.80 0.73 -14.93
C GLU A 135 -16.30 0.12 -13.60
N PRO A 136 -16.89 0.45 -12.44
CA PRO A 136 -18.17 1.17 -12.20
C PRO A 136 -18.11 2.70 -12.35
N GLY A 137 -16.95 3.22 -12.71
CA GLY A 137 -16.70 4.60 -13.06
C GLY A 137 -15.27 4.69 -13.59
N PRO A 138 -14.89 5.79 -14.26
CA PRO A 138 -13.56 5.91 -14.84
C PRO A 138 -12.51 5.89 -13.73
N ILE A 139 -11.80 4.78 -13.56
CA ILE A 139 -10.73 4.57 -12.60
C ILE A 139 -9.41 4.47 -13.37
N ARG A 140 -8.36 5.07 -12.82
CA ARG A 140 -6.99 4.86 -13.26
C ARG A 140 -6.15 4.39 -12.09
N PHE A 141 -5.30 3.40 -12.30
CA PHE A 141 -4.35 3.01 -11.27
C PHE A 141 -3.02 2.54 -11.84
N CYS A 142 -1.98 2.50 -11.01
CA CYS A 142 -0.71 1.87 -11.34
C CYS A 142 -0.09 1.25 -10.08
N ALA A 143 0.80 0.29 -10.27
CA ALA A 143 1.59 -0.29 -9.19
C ALA A 143 3.07 -0.36 -9.57
N GLY A 144 3.96 -0.17 -8.60
CA GLY A 144 5.39 -0.39 -8.77
C GLY A 144 6.27 0.55 -7.96
N LEU A 145 7.57 0.46 -8.23
CA LEU A 145 8.61 1.13 -7.47
C LEU A 145 8.54 2.65 -7.63
N ARG A 146 8.50 3.38 -6.52
CA ARG A 146 8.52 4.85 -6.45
C ARG A 146 9.58 5.32 -5.47
N SER A 147 10.00 6.57 -5.61
CA SER A 147 10.84 7.20 -4.60
C SER A 147 10.06 7.28 -3.30
N ASP A 148 10.72 6.95 -2.19
CA ASP A 148 10.12 7.04 -0.86
C ASP A 148 9.80 8.52 -0.53
N PRO A 149 8.54 8.87 -0.25
CA PRO A 149 8.16 10.23 0.10
C PRO A 149 8.53 10.59 1.54
N PHE A 150 8.93 9.61 2.37
CA PHE A 150 9.30 9.82 3.76
C PHE A 150 10.78 10.26 3.87
N PHE A 151 11.05 11.13 4.84
CA PHE A 151 12.40 11.53 5.20
C PHE A 151 12.65 11.18 6.66
N ALA A 152 13.87 10.73 6.98
CA ALA A 152 14.25 10.41 8.34
C ALA A 152 15.67 10.90 8.63
N ASP A 153 15.86 11.58 9.76
CA ASP A 153 17.17 11.87 10.33
C ASP A 153 17.30 11.08 11.61
N VAL A 154 17.82 9.86 11.49
CA VAL A 154 17.90 8.89 12.58
C VAL A 154 18.86 9.41 13.65
N GLU A 155 19.99 9.98 13.23
CA GLU A 155 20.96 10.59 14.16
C GLU A 155 20.32 11.78 14.89
N GLY A 156 19.60 12.64 14.18
CA GLY A 156 18.90 13.78 14.78
C GLY A 156 17.81 13.36 15.76
N ALA A 157 17.06 12.30 15.44
CA ALA A 157 16.06 11.71 16.34
C ALA A 157 16.72 11.20 17.64
N LEU A 158 17.85 10.50 17.55
CA LEU A 158 18.62 10.03 18.71
C LEU A 158 19.25 11.17 19.52
N HIS A 159 19.46 12.35 18.90
CA HIS A 159 20.00 13.55 19.54
C HIS A 159 18.92 14.59 19.90
N GLY A 160 17.70 14.14 20.19
CA GLY A 160 16.62 14.99 20.70
C GLY A 160 15.91 15.82 19.62
N GLY A 161 15.79 15.27 18.41
CA GLY A 161 15.12 15.91 17.27
C GLY A 161 15.93 17.04 16.64
N LYS A 162 17.25 17.06 16.83
CA LYS A 162 18.12 18.07 16.21
C LYS A 162 18.47 17.64 14.80
N TRP A 163 17.91 18.35 13.82
CA TRP A 163 18.25 18.14 12.42
C TRP A 163 19.77 18.22 12.18
N THR A 164 20.35 17.13 11.67
CA THR A 164 21.77 16.96 11.38
C THR A 164 22.13 17.39 9.96
N GLY A 165 21.13 17.53 9.08
CA GLY A 165 21.35 17.73 7.64
C GLY A 165 21.32 16.43 6.83
N ASN A 166 21.18 15.28 7.49
CA ASN A 166 21.18 13.97 6.87
C ASN A 166 19.75 13.43 6.73
N ASP A 167 19.37 13.06 5.51
CA ASP A 167 18.16 12.29 5.25
C ASP A 167 18.57 10.84 4.96
N ASP A 168 18.45 9.98 5.96
CA ASP A 168 18.77 8.56 5.90
C ASP A 168 17.88 7.82 4.89
N PHE A 169 16.74 8.38 4.50
CA PHE A 169 15.84 7.78 3.51
C PHE A 169 16.04 8.33 2.10
N ALA A 170 16.90 9.35 1.91
CA ALA A 170 17.19 9.89 0.60
C ALA A 170 17.65 8.81 -0.39
N ASN A 171 17.09 8.84 -1.60
CA ASN A 171 17.33 7.88 -2.69
C ASN A 171 16.85 6.44 -2.41
N ASN A 172 16.01 6.23 -1.41
CA ASN A 172 15.32 4.97 -1.22
C ASN A 172 13.96 4.95 -1.92
N HIS A 173 13.40 3.76 -2.00
CA HIS A 173 12.20 3.47 -2.74
C HIS A 173 11.20 2.68 -1.89
N VAL A 174 9.95 2.75 -2.31
CA VAL A 174 8.82 1.97 -1.83
C VAL A 174 8.09 1.39 -3.04
N ASP A 175 7.33 0.33 -2.81
CA ASP A 175 6.36 -0.15 -3.77
C ASP A 175 5.02 0.55 -3.53
N SER A 176 4.59 1.35 -4.50
CA SER A 176 3.34 2.11 -4.41
C SER A 176 2.24 1.46 -5.23
N ILE A 177 1.02 1.47 -4.70
CA ILE A 177 -0.22 1.29 -5.47
C ILE A 177 -0.98 2.60 -5.42
N ALA A 178 -1.06 3.29 -6.55
CA ALA A 178 -1.75 4.57 -6.68
C ALA A 178 -3.02 4.41 -7.50
N LEU A 179 -4.16 4.79 -6.91
CA LEU A 179 -5.46 4.87 -7.54
C LEU A 179 -5.92 6.31 -7.68
N ASP A 180 -6.60 6.56 -8.79
CA ASP A 180 -7.28 7.79 -9.13
C ASP A 180 -8.73 7.43 -9.49
N VAL A 181 -9.66 7.79 -8.62
CA VAL A 181 -11.08 7.39 -8.68
C VAL A 181 -12.00 8.62 -8.72
N PRO A 182 -13.21 8.52 -9.30
CA PRO A 182 -14.21 9.57 -9.17
C PRO A 182 -14.56 9.79 -7.70
N SER A 183 -14.67 11.05 -7.26
CA SER A 183 -14.96 11.39 -5.86
C SER A 183 -16.39 11.01 -5.44
N ASP A 184 -17.28 10.86 -6.41
CA ASP A 184 -18.66 10.40 -6.21
C ASP A 184 -18.79 8.87 -6.25
N LEU A 185 -17.76 8.14 -6.67
CA LEU A 185 -17.77 6.68 -6.70
C LEU A 185 -18.09 6.09 -5.32
N PRO A 186 -17.56 6.62 -4.20
CA PRO A 186 -17.94 6.13 -2.88
C PRO A 186 -19.35 6.52 -2.44
N GLY A 187 -19.99 7.51 -3.06
CA GLY A 187 -21.33 7.99 -2.70
C GLY A 187 -21.45 8.76 -1.37
N GLY A 188 -20.40 8.74 -0.52
CA GLY A 188 -20.32 9.48 0.75
C GLY A 188 -19.75 10.90 0.60
N THR A 189 -20.18 11.82 1.48
CA THR A 189 -19.62 13.20 1.55
C THR A 189 -18.39 13.28 2.47
N THR A 190 -18.23 12.31 3.34
CA THR A 190 -17.07 12.08 4.20
C THR A 190 -16.82 10.59 4.17
N ILE A 191 -15.56 10.19 4.07
CA ILE A 191 -15.17 8.79 4.01
C ILE A 191 -14.11 8.49 5.07
N GLY A 192 -14.20 7.33 5.70
CA GLY A 192 -13.11 6.71 6.42
C GLY A 192 -12.27 5.88 5.45
N VAL A 193 -10.95 5.99 5.51
CA VAL A 193 -10.05 5.21 4.65
C VAL A 193 -8.95 4.59 5.50
N TRP A 194 -8.71 3.30 5.30
CA TRP A 194 -7.57 2.59 5.88
C TRP A 194 -7.05 1.54 4.91
N ALA A 195 -5.77 1.23 5.04
CA ALA A 195 -5.10 0.21 4.26
C ALA A 195 -4.74 -0.99 5.14
N SER A 196 -4.61 -2.16 4.53
CA SER A 196 -4.20 -3.38 5.22
C SER A 196 -3.44 -4.29 4.27
N ILE A 197 -2.42 -4.97 4.80
CA ILE A 197 -1.74 -6.07 4.13
C ILE A 197 -1.99 -7.33 4.95
N SER A 198 -2.38 -8.42 4.27
CA SER A 198 -2.45 -9.74 4.88
C SER A 198 -1.67 -10.73 4.03
N ARG A 199 -1.07 -11.75 4.65
CA ARG A 199 -0.42 -12.86 3.97
C ARG A 199 -1.25 -14.12 4.15
N ARG A 200 -1.38 -14.92 3.10
CA ARG A 200 -1.97 -16.26 3.22
C ARG A 200 -0.98 -17.20 3.91
N ARG A 201 -1.42 -17.83 5.00
CA ARG A 201 -0.67 -18.88 5.70
C ARG A 201 -1.60 -20.05 5.97
N ASP A 202 -1.25 -21.23 5.46
CA ASP A 202 -2.04 -22.46 5.62
C ASP A 202 -3.52 -22.30 5.20
N GLY A 203 -3.77 -21.50 4.16
CA GLY A 203 -5.12 -21.21 3.64
C GLY A 203 -5.93 -20.21 4.47
N THR A 204 -5.33 -19.57 5.48
CA THR A 204 -5.96 -18.54 6.30
C THR A 204 -5.26 -17.18 6.10
N PRO A 205 -6.00 -16.08 5.93
CA PRO A 205 -5.41 -14.74 5.91
C PRO A 205 -4.85 -14.37 7.29
N GLU A 206 -3.57 -14.04 7.35
CA GLU A 206 -2.88 -13.52 8.53
C GLU A 206 -2.64 -12.01 8.33
N PRO A 207 -3.26 -11.11 9.12
CA PRO A 207 -3.01 -9.67 9.03
C PRO A 207 -1.56 -9.33 9.41
N MET A 208 -0.89 -8.49 8.62
CA MET A 208 0.53 -8.11 8.80
C MET A 208 0.68 -6.71 9.42
N ASP A 209 -0.33 -5.87 9.27
CA ASP A 209 -0.45 -4.47 9.66
C ASP A 209 -0.69 -4.21 11.16
N ARG A 210 -0.71 -5.25 12.00
CA ARG A 210 -1.10 -5.16 13.43
C ARG A 210 0.01 -5.36 14.45
N ARG A 211 1.28 -5.52 14.06
CA ARG A 211 2.38 -5.73 15.03
C ARG A 211 3.12 -4.47 15.46
N ALA A 212 2.60 -3.28 15.16
CA ALA A 212 3.22 -2.01 15.54
C ALA A 212 2.86 -1.58 16.98
N GLY A 213 2.31 -2.49 17.80
CA GLY A 213 1.87 -2.16 19.14
C GLY A 213 1.73 -3.38 20.05
N HIS A 214 2.47 -3.32 21.16
CA HIS A 214 2.37 -4.09 22.41
C HIS A 214 3.27 -5.33 22.58
N ALA A 215 4.41 -5.10 23.24
CA ALA A 215 4.54 -5.45 24.66
C ALA A 215 5.17 -4.28 25.45
#